data_AF-A0A562JWB1-F1
#
_entry.id   AF-A0A562JWB1-F1
#
_cell.length_a   1.000
_cell.length_b   1.000
_cell.length_c   1.000
_cell.angle_alpha   90.00
_cell.angle_beta   90.00
_cell.angle_gamma   90.00
#
_symmetry.space_group_name_H-M   'P 1'
#
loop_
_entity.id
_entity.type
_entity.pdbx_description
1 polymer ?
#
loop_
_entity_poly.entity_id
_entity_poly.type
_entity_poly.pdbx_seq_one_letter_code
_entity_poly.pdbx_strand_id
1 'polypeptide(L)'
;MANDLNFHKKYQNQNKTALNDNYHFDLNLVLCRNDGNYMPKFSLFNSFSRILKKCDLPSLPIHSLRHTHAVLQLEAGADMKYIQERWGMEVFK
;
A
#
# COMPACT_ATOMS: atom_id res chain seq x y z
N MET A 1 4.83 -2.23 13.35
CA MET A 1 5.41 -2.27 11.98
C MET A 1 6.38 -3.44 11.76
N ALA A 2 7.51 -3.54 12.46
CA ALA A 2 8.44 -4.68 12.25
C ALA A 2 7.77 -6.05 12.51
N ASN A 3 6.96 -6.15 13.56
CA ASN A 3 6.22 -7.37 13.89
C ASN A 3 5.18 -7.74 12.83
N ASP A 4 4.49 -6.75 12.27
CA ASP A 4 3.45 -6.97 11.24
C ASP A 4 4.07 -7.50 9.94
N LEU A 5 5.23 -6.97 9.54
CA LEU A 5 5.98 -7.45 8.38
C LEU A 5 6.54 -8.86 8.60
N ASN A 6 7.05 -9.15 9.80
CA ASN A 6 7.50 -10.50 10.15
C ASN A 6 6.35 -11.51 10.13
N PHE A 7 5.19 -11.12 10.67
CA PHE A 7 3.98 -11.93 10.62
C PHE A 7 3.54 -12.19 9.17
N HIS A 8 3.46 -11.13 8.35
CA HIS A 8 3.08 -11.24 6.94
C HIS A 8 4.04 -12.15 6.16
N LYS A 9 5.34 -12.02 6.38
CA LYS A 9 6.35 -12.89 5.77
C LYS A 9 6.18 -14.36 6.19
N LYS A 10 5.90 -14.60 7.48
CA LYS A 10 5.61 -15.96 7.98
C LYS A 10 4.35 -16.53 7.32
N TYR A 11 3.30 -15.75 7.21
CA TYR A 11 2.06 -16.12 6.54
C TYR A 11 2.27 -16.45 5.05
N GLN A 12 3.03 -15.62 4.33
CA GLN A 12 3.40 -15.91 2.93
C GLN A 12 4.21 -17.20 2.80
N ASN A 13 5.16 -17.45 3.71
CA ASN A 13 5.95 -18.69 3.68
C ASN A 13 5.08 -19.92 3.94
N GLN A 14 4.10 -19.83 4.84
CA GLN A 14 3.13 -20.92 5.05
C GLN A 14 2.34 -21.21 3.77
N ASN A 15 1.88 -20.19 3.06
CA ASN A 15 1.16 -20.36 1.79
C ASN A 15 2.04 -20.96 0.70
N LYS A 16 3.30 -20.54 0.59
CA LYS A 16 4.30 -21.11 -0.32
C LYS A 16 4.45 -22.62 -0.11
N THR A 17 4.61 -23.05 1.15
CA THR A 17 4.73 -24.47 1.48
C THR A 17 3.42 -25.24 1.23
N ALA A 18 2.27 -24.64 1.57
CA ALA A 18 0.97 -25.32 1.45
C ALA A 18 0.52 -25.50 0.00
N LEU A 19 0.80 -24.54 -0.89
CA LEU A 19 0.38 -24.58 -2.29
C LEU A 19 1.42 -25.20 -3.23
N ASN A 20 2.68 -25.30 -2.80
CA ASN A 20 3.80 -25.85 -3.56
C ASN A 20 3.76 -25.36 -5.02
N ASP A 21 3.68 -26.26 -6.00
CA ASP A 21 3.71 -25.95 -7.43
C ASP A 21 2.57 -25.01 -7.90
N ASN A 22 1.48 -24.89 -7.13
CA ASN A 22 0.38 -23.97 -7.42
C ASN A 22 0.64 -22.53 -6.95
N TYR A 23 1.78 -22.26 -6.31
CA TYR A 23 2.17 -20.91 -5.87
C TYR A 23 3.01 -20.20 -6.95
N HIS A 24 2.72 -18.93 -7.22
CA HIS A 24 3.49 -18.09 -8.14
C HIS A 24 4.79 -17.56 -7.49
N PHE A 25 5.86 -18.34 -7.58
CA PHE A 25 7.17 -17.99 -6.99
C PHE A 25 7.94 -16.93 -7.78
N ASP A 26 7.74 -16.86 -9.08
CA ASP A 26 8.44 -15.99 -10.03
C ASP A 26 8.20 -14.50 -9.78
N LEU A 27 6.99 -14.14 -9.32
CA LEU A 27 6.60 -12.74 -9.10
C LEU A 27 7.24 -12.12 -7.85
N ASN A 28 7.58 -12.94 -6.84
CA ASN A 28 8.23 -12.54 -5.59
C ASN A 28 7.68 -11.24 -4.93
N LEU A 29 6.35 -11.09 -4.93
CA LEU A 29 5.68 -9.87 -4.49
C LEU A 29 5.66 -9.72 -2.96
N VAL A 30 5.87 -8.49 -2.47
CA VAL A 30 5.75 -8.16 -1.03
C VAL A 30 4.30 -8.28 -0.56
N LEU A 31 3.33 -7.84 -1.36
CA LEU A 31 1.89 -7.99 -1.10
C LEU A 31 1.26 -8.79 -2.25
N CYS A 32 0.69 -9.94 -1.92
CA CYS A 32 0.10 -10.87 -2.90
C CYS A 32 -1.12 -11.59 -2.32
N ARG A 33 -1.86 -12.26 -3.20
CA ARG A 33 -2.87 -13.25 -2.82
C ARG A 33 -2.16 -14.48 -2.21
N ASN A 34 -2.94 -15.37 -1.60
CA ASN A 34 -2.39 -16.59 -0.99
C ASN A 34 -1.65 -17.48 -2.01
N ASP A 35 -2.04 -17.43 -3.28
CA ASP A 35 -1.40 -18.15 -4.40
C ASP A 35 -0.16 -17.45 -4.97
N GLY A 36 0.28 -16.34 -4.37
CA GLY A 36 1.43 -15.56 -4.87
C GLY A 36 1.10 -14.60 -6.01
N ASN A 37 -0.12 -14.63 -6.54
CA ASN A 37 -0.54 -13.77 -7.63
C ASN A 37 -0.85 -12.33 -7.16
N TYR A 38 -0.97 -11.39 -8.10
CA TYR A 38 -1.19 -9.98 -7.79
C TYR A 38 -2.51 -9.75 -7.05
N MET A 39 -2.51 -8.74 -6.17
CA MET A 39 -3.75 -8.25 -5.57
C MET A 39 -4.64 -7.63 -6.67
N PRO A 40 -5.94 -8.00 -6.75
CA PRO A 40 -6.85 -7.34 -7.67
C PRO A 40 -6.87 -5.83 -7.39
N LYS A 41 -6.87 -5.00 -8.45
CA LYS A 41 -6.82 -3.53 -8.35
C LYS A 41 -7.83 -2.98 -7.34
N PHE A 42 -9.06 -3.50 -7.35
CA PHE A 42 -10.16 -3.07 -6.48
C PHE A 42 -9.99 -3.44 -5.00
N SER A 43 -9.08 -4.35 -4.64
CA SER A 43 -8.92 -4.81 -3.26
C SER A 43 -8.53 -3.67 -2.32
N LEU A 44 -7.63 -2.79 -2.79
CA LEU A 44 -7.21 -1.62 -2.03
C LEU A 44 -8.35 -0.60 -1.91
N PHE A 45 -9.03 -0.28 -3.02
CA PHE A 45 -10.16 0.65 -3.03
C PHE A 45 -11.29 0.19 -2.12
N ASN A 46 -11.69 -1.08 -2.20
CA ASN A 46 -12.73 -1.65 -1.35
C ASN A 46 -12.35 -1.59 0.14
N SER A 47 -11.08 -1.86 0.45
CA SER A 47 -10.58 -1.75 1.82
C SER A 47 -10.61 -0.31 2.31
N PHE A 48 -10.21 0.64 1.47
CA PHE A 48 -10.25 2.06 1.79
C PHE A 48 -11.69 2.57 2.01
N SER A 49 -12.63 2.25 1.12
CA SER A 49 -14.04 2.61 1.28
C SER A 49 -14.63 2.04 2.58
N ARG A 50 -14.26 0.81 2.96
CA ARG A 50 -14.68 0.24 4.26
C ARG A 50 -14.12 1.00 5.45
N ILE A 51 -12.87 1.46 5.37
CA ILE A 51 -12.23 2.25 6.43
C ILE A 51 -12.89 3.62 6.55
N LEU A 52 -13.11 4.34 5.43
CA LEU A 52 -13.80 5.62 5.44
C LEU A 52 -15.18 5.53 6.11
N LYS A 53 -15.97 4.50 5.76
CA LYS A 53 -17.27 4.25 6.38
C LYS A 53 -17.17 4.00 7.89
N LYS A 54 -16.13 3.26 8.34
CA LYS A 54 -15.91 3.00 9.78
C LYS A 54 -15.52 4.27 10.55
N CYS A 55 -14.87 5.21 9.89
CA CYS A 55 -14.47 6.50 10.45
C CYS A 55 -15.53 7.59 10.30
N ASP A 56 -16.72 7.27 9.77
CA ASP A 56 -17.78 8.23 9.45
C ASP A 56 -17.32 9.38 8.52
N LEU A 57 -16.46 9.04 7.55
CA LEU A 57 -15.95 9.97 6.55
C LEU A 57 -16.70 9.82 5.22
N PRO A 58 -16.85 10.92 4.45
CA PRO A 58 -17.41 10.83 3.10
C PRO A 58 -16.55 9.94 2.21
N SER A 59 -17.14 9.48 1.10
CA SER A 59 -16.39 8.75 0.08
C SER A 59 -15.30 9.64 -0.51
N LEU A 60 -14.05 9.15 -0.45
CA LEU A 60 -12.88 9.82 -0.99
C LEU A 60 -12.14 8.89 -1.94
N PRO A 61 -11.46 9.42 -2.97
CA PRO A 61 -10.54 8.61 -3.76
C PRO A 61 -9.30 8.24 -2.94
N ILE A 62 -8.70 7.08 -3.22
CA ILE A 62 -7.49 6.61 -2.52
C ILE A 62 -6.33 7.63 -2.59
N HIS A 63 -6.26 8.40 -3.68
CA HIS A 63 -5.25 9.43 -3.90
C HIS A 63 -5.41 10.64 -2.96
N SER A 64 -6.56 10.82 -2.29
CA SER A 64 -6.71 11.83 -1.24
C SER A 64 -5.73 11.62 -0.09
N LEU A 65 -5.40 10.36 0.24
CA LEU A 65 -4.37 10.06 1.25
C LEU A 65 -3.02 10.66 0.86
N ARG A 66 -2.69 10.65 -0.44
CA ARG A 66 -1.48 11.25 -0.94
C ARG A 66 -1.51 12.77 -0.74
N HIS A 67 -2.62 13.44 -1.10
CA HIS A 67 -2.76 14.89 -0.84
C HIS A 67 -2.60 15.24 0.63
N THR A 68 -3.28 14.51 1.52
CA THR A 68 -3.12 14.67 2.98
C THR A 68 -1.66 14.50 3.41
N HIS A 69 -0.94 13.53 2.85
CA HIS A 69 0.47 13.31 3.16
C HIS A 69 1.40 14.48 2.75
N ALA A 70 1.12 15.23 1.67
CA ALA A 70 1.90 16.47 1.39
C ALA A 70 1.60 17.54 2.41
N VAL A 71 0.32 17.78 2.66
CA VAL A 71 -0.11 18.85 3.57
C VAL A 71 0.54 18.63 4.94
N LEU A 72 0.48 17.40 5.45
CA LEU A 72 1.15 17.04 6.71
C LEU A 72 2.67 17.21 6.68
N GLN A 73 3.33 16.97 5.54
CA GLN A 73 4.78 17.21 5.43
C GLN A 73 5.11 18.71 5.36
N LEU A 74 4.32 19.50 4.63
CA LEU A 74 4.46 20.95 4.58
C LEU A 74 4.26 21.56 5.97
N GLU A 75 3.21 21.15 6.68
CA GLU A 75 2.92 21.58 8.05
C GLU A 75 4.01 21.17 9.04
N ALA A 76 4.67 20.04 8.81
CA ALA A 76 5.84 19.61 9.59
C ALA A 76 7.15 20.35 9.22
N GLY A 77 7.09 21.32 8.31
CA GLY A 77 8.24 22.14 7.91
C GLY A 77 9.16 21.47 6.87
N ALA A 78 8.71 20.41 6.20
CA ALA A 78 9.48 19.82 5.12
C ALA A 78 9.56 20.79 3.92
N ASP A 79 10.73 20.85 3.29
CA ASP A 79 10.97 21.70 2.14
C ASP A 79 10.13 21.27 0.92
N MET A 80 9.65 22.24 0.13
CA MET A 80 8.81 21.97 -1.02
C MET A 80 9.50 21.08 -2.06
N LYS A 81 10.80 21.27 -2.29
CA LYS A 81 11.58 20.46 -3.23
C LYS A 81 11.65 19.01 -2.75
N TYR A 82 11.86 18.81 -1.45
CA TYR A 82 11.86 17.47 -0.84
C TYR A 82 10.51 16.76 -1.02
N ILE A 83 9.39 17.48 -0.85
CA ILE A 83 8.06 16.90 -1.03
C ILE A 83 7.81 16.52 -2.49
N GLN A 84 8.20 17.39 -3.44
CA GLN A 84 8.08 17.12 -4.88
C GLN A 84 8.88 15.88 -5.30
N GLU A 85 10.14 15.78 -4.86
CA GLU A 85 11.01 14.62 -5.11
C GLU A 85 10.40 13.33 -4.52
N ARG A 86 9.94 13.38 -3.27
CA ARG A 86 9.28 12.23 -2.60
C ARG A 86 8.01 11.77 -3.32
N TRP A 87 7.33 12.70 -3.98
CA TRP A 87 6.14 12.43 -4.76
C TRP A 87 6.47 11.88 -6.16
N GLY A 88 7.73 11.93 -6.59
CA GLY A 88 8.10 11.55 -7.95
C GLY A 88 7.42 12.44 -9.00
N MET A 89 7.06 13.68 -8.62
CA MET A 89 6.72 14.70 -9.60
C MET A 89 8.05 15.13 -10.22
N GLU A 90 8.24 14.84 -11.51
CA GLU A 90 9.39 15.38 -12.23
C GLU A 90 9.31 16.91 -12.17
N VAL A 91 10.45 17.53 -11.84
CA VAL A 91 10.64 18.97 -11.68
C VAL A 91 9.87 19.70 -12.79
N PHE A 92 8.96 20.60 -12.42
CA PHE A 92 8.46 21.61 -13.37
C PHE A 92 9.69 22.40 -13.84
N LYS A 93 10.23 22.02 -15.00
CA LYS A 93 11.21 22.78 -15.76
C LYS A 93 10.51 23.89 -16.52
#